data_AF-X5RYE4-F1
#
_entry.id   AF-X5RYE4-F1
#
_cell.length_a   1.000
_cell.length_b   1.000
_cell.length_c   1.000
_cell.angle_alpha   90.00
_cell.angle_beta   90.00
_cell.angle_gamma   90.00
#
_symmetry.space_group_name_H-M   'P 1'
#
loop_
_entity.id
_entity.type
_entity.pdbx_description
1 polymer ?
#
loop_
_entity_poly.entity_id
_entity_poly.type
_entity_poly.pdbx_seq_one_letter_code
_entity_poly.pdbx_strand_id
1 'polypeptide(L)'
;MDNAKFEIVPSTKTGLVSEESLLVVRAGTSYLRILGQEPSWTLMTATASEDDVPVKVCGERRRLIESAIRLCQELGLSANETKDRIGRDYVKICRIVRTRADEDVYSELSRAVERFFDLFDALGDPSSSPANDMVDLYEAISSDGNGGDVYLSDGVWLSSNGSLHDRGR
;
A
#
# COMPACT_ATOMS: atom_id res chain seq x y z
N MET A 1 2.26 -11.85 -25.89
CA MET A 1 1.51 -10.59 -25.67
C MET A 1 1.60 -10.38 -24.18
N ASP A 2 2.72 -9.84 -23.72
CA ASP A 2 3.03 -9.85 -22.30
C ASP A 2 2.59 -8.50 -21.74
N ASN A 3 1.27 -8.33 -21.68
CA ASN A 3 0.62 -7.12 -21.22
C ASN A 3 0.41 -7.17 -19.70
N ALA A 4 1.43 -7.65 -18.98
CA ALA A 4 1.42 -7.75 -17.53
C ALA A 4 1.36 -6.33 -16.94
N LYS A 5 0.36 -6.06 -16.10
CA LYS A 5 0.21 -4.75 -15.45
C LYS A 5 1.40 -4.41 -14.55
N PHE A 6 2.17 -5.40 -14.11
CA PHE A 6 3.31 -5.29 -13.22
C PHE A 6 4.22 -6.53 -13.35
N GLU A 7 5.39 -6.44 -12.76
CA GLU A 7 6.39 -7.49 -12.59
C GLU A 7 6.59 -7.75 -11.08
N ILE A 8 6.90 -8.99 -10.70
CA ILE A 8 7.35 -9.33 -9.34
C ILE A 8 8.81 -9.75 -9.43
N VAL A 9 9.70 -9.05 -8.72
CA VAL A 9 11.16 -9.27 -8.78
C VAL A 9 11.75 -9.44 -7.37
N PRO A 10 12.79 -10.26 -7.17
CA PRO A 10 13.48 -10.36 -5.89
C PRO A 10 14.13 -9.03 -5.46
N SER A 11 13.99 -8.66 -4.18
CA SER A 11 14.75 -7.55 -3.58
C SER A 11 16.06 -8.08 -3.01
N THR A 12 17.15 -7.34 -3.21
CA THR A 12 18.47 -7.65 -2.63
C THR A 12 18.74 -6.92 -1.31
N LYS A 13 17.78 -6.13 -0.80
CA LYS A 13 17.96 -5.28 0.39
C LYS A 13 17.58 -5.97 1.71
N THR A 14 18.48 -5.85 2.69
CA THR A 14 18.37 -6.36 4.06
C THR A 14 17.62 -5.44 5.05
N GLY A 15 16.87 -4.43 4.55
CA GLY A 15 16.25 -3.39 5.38
C GLY A 15 15.07 -3.84 6.24
N LEU A 16 14.41 -4.94 5.86
CA LEU A 16 13.33 -5.60 6.61
C LEU A 16 13.78 -7.04 6.88
N VAL A 17 13.66 -7.51 8.13
CA VAL A 17 13.97 -8.92 8.43
C VAL A 17 12.77 -9.77 8.04
N SER A 18 12.97 -10.46 6.93
CA SER A 18 12.08 -11.45 6.32
C SER A 18 12.98 -12.47 5.63
N GLU A 19 12.55 -13.73 5.57
CA GLU A 19 13.35 -14.81 4.96
C GLU A 19 13.35 -14.69 3.43
N GLU A 20 12.27 -14.17 2.82
CA GLU A 20 12.24 -13.71 1.43
C GLU A 20 11.59 -12.30 1.33
N SER A 21 11.96 -11.56 0.28
CA SER A 21 11.47 -10.20 0.00
C SER A 21 11.37 -9.97 -1.51
N LEU A 22 10.16 -9.72 -2.01
CA LEU A 22 9.88 -9.42 -3.42
C LEU A 22 9.36 -7.99 -3.56
N LEU A 23 9.75 -7.31 -4.64
CA LEU A 23 9.19 -6.03 -5.07
C LEU A 23 8.13 -6.27 -6.14
N VAL A 24 7.01 -5.55 -6.02
CA VAL A 24 6.05 -5.37 -7.11
C VAL A 24 6.41 -4.10 -7.86
N VAL A 25 6.72 -4.23 -9.14
CA VAL A 25 7.28 -3.18 -9.99
C VAL A 25 6.38 -2.96 -11.20
N ARG A 26 6.11 -1.70 -11.54
CA ARG A 26 5.43 -1.32 -12.78
C ARG A 26 6.22 -0.20 -13.46
N ALA A 27 6.54 -0.37 -14.75
CA ALA A 27 7.38 0.55 -15.52
C ALA A 27 8.69 0.96 -14.78
N GLY A 28 9.39 -0.02 -14.19
CA GLY A 28 10.64 0.21 -13.45
C GLY A 28 10.49 0.94 -12.11
N THR A 29 9.26 1.12 -11.61
CA THR A 29 8.95 1.76 -10.33
C THR A 29 8.32 0.76 -9.37
N SER A 30 8.82 0.65 -8.14
CA SER A 30 8.25 -0.19 -7.08
C SER A 30 7.12 0.51 -6.34
N TYR A 31 6.04 -0.24 -6.11
CA TYR A 31 4.82 0.22 -5.44
C TYR A 31 4.51 -0.59 -4.17
N LEU A 32 4.67 -1.92 -4.25
CA LEU A 32 4.40 -2.83 -3.14
C LEU A 32 5.58 -3.76 -2.88
N ARG A 33 5.57 -4.37 -1.70
CA ARG A 33 6.45 -5.45 -1.29
C ARG A 33 5.64 -6.66 -0.86
N ILE A 34 6.16 -7.84 -1.14
CA ILE A 34 5.69 -9.11 -0.61
C ILE A 34 6.81 -9.65 0.29
N LEU A 35 6.55 -9.76 1.59
CA LEU A 35 7.48 -10.30 2.57
C LEU A 35 7.00 -11.61 3.14
N GLY A 36 7.92 -12.56 3.28
CA GLY A 36 7.68 -13.87 3.86
C GLY A 36 7.89 -14.98 2.83
N GLN A 37 7.78 -16.21 3.30
CA GLN A 37 8.02 -17.43 2.56
C GLN A 37 6.92 -18.44 2.92
N GLU A 38 6.93 -19.63 2.31
CA GLU A 38 6.01 -20.72 2.67
C GLU A 38 5.98 -20.96 4.21
N PRO A 39 4.81 -20.94 4.88
CA PRO A 39 3.44 -20.89 4.34
C PRO A 39 2.77 -19.50 4.46
N SER A 40 3.49 -18.39 4.60
CA SER A 40 2.93 -17.10 5.01
C SER A 40 3.63 -15.89 4.37
N TRP A 41 2.88 -15.11 3.59
CA TRP A 41 3.33 -13.89 2.92
C TRP A 41 2.50 -12.68 3.33
N THR A 42 3.11 -11.50 3.35
CA THR A 42 2.50 -10.22 3.72
C THR A 42 2.69 -9.22 2.60
N LEU A 43 1.59 -8.67 2.07
CA LEU A 43 1.59 -7.59 1.10
C LEU A 43 1.60 -6.23 1.82
N MET A 44 2.45 -5.31 1.40
CA MET A 44 2.59 -3.98 1.99
C MET A 44 3.08 -2.93 0.98
N THR A 45 2.96 -1.65 1.30
CA THR A 45 3.49 -0.56 0.46
C THR A 45 5.01 -0.51 0.46
N ALA A 46 5.63 -0.23 -0.69
CA ALA A 46 7.04 0.12 -0.79
C ALA A 46 7.35 1.43 -0.05
N THR A 47 8.49 1.48 0.63
CA THR A 47 8.94 2.65 1.41
C THR A 47 9.92 3.54 0.63
N ALA A 48 9.80 4.87 0.79
CA ALA A 48 10.42 5.90 -0.05
C ALA A 48 11.97 5.92 -0.18
N SER A 49 12.72 5.05 0.50
CA SER A 49 14.18 4.89 0.28
C SER A 49 14.58 3.48 -0.17
N GLU A 50 13.64 2.76 -0.80
CA GLU A 50 13.86 1.51 -1.52
C GLU A 50 14.48 1.73 -2.92
N ASP A 51 15.53 2.56 -3.01
CA ASP A 51 16.36 2.65 -4.23
C ASP A 51 17.17 1.37 -4.41
N ASP A 52 16.51 0.28 -4.79
CA ASP A 52 17.13 -0.98 -5.22
C ASP A 52 17.52 -0.84 -6.68
N VAL A 53 18.65 -0.18 -6.95
CA VAL A 53 19.16 0.06 -8.32
C VAL A 53 19.08 -1.26 -9.12
N PRO A 54 18.32 -1.32 -10.24
CA PRO A 54 17.82 -0.20 -11.06
C PRO A 54 16.36 0.27 -10.83
N VAL A 55 15.64 -0.30 -9.87
CA VAL A 55 14.22 0.01 -9.58
C VAL A 55 14.09 1.32 -8.80
N LYS A 56 13.20 2.21 -9.26
CA LYS A 56 12.84 3.46 -8.57
C LYS A 56 11.74 3.22 -7.54
N VAL A 57 11.60 4.06 -6.52
CA VAL A 57 10.40 4.03 -5.65
C VAL A 57 9.28 4.90 -6.20
N CYS A 58 8.02 4.52 -5.98
CA CYS A 58 6.87 5.37 -6.26
C CYS A 58 6.95 6.69 -5.46
N GLY A 59 7.12 7.81 -6.16
CA GLY A 59 7.15 9.15 -5.55
C GLY A 59 5.78 9.70 -5.15
N GLU A 60 4.69 9.13 -5.68
CA GLU A 60 3.31 9.58 -5.42
C GLU A 60 2.75 8.95 -4.13
N ARG A 61 3.47 9.15 -3.03
CA ARG A 61 3.26 8.46 -1.75
C ARG A 61 1.82 8.55 -1.22
N ARG A 62 1.18 9.72 -1.32
CA ARG A 62 -0.23 9.89 -0.94
C ARG A 62 -1.12 8.88 -1.66
N ARG A 63 -1.02 8.79 -3.00
CA ARG A 63 -1.81 7.87 -3.81
C ARG A 63 -1.47 6.42 -3.50
N LEU A 64 -0.21 6.12 -3.21
CA LEU A 64 0.26 4.78 -2.80
C LEU A 64 -0.42 4.31 -1.50
N ILE A 65 -0.40 5.16 -0.47
CA ILE A 65 -1.01 4.89 0.84
C ILE A 65 -2.54 4.82 0.72
N GLU A 66 -3.17 5.75 0.02
CA GLU A 66 -4.62 5.80 -0.17
C GLU A 66 -5.14 4.55 -0.90
N SER A 67 -4.44 4.10 -1.95
CA SER A 67 -4.78 2.86 -2.68
C SER A 67 -4.65 1.62 -1.80
N ALA A 68 -3.65 1.59 -0.91
CA ALA A 68 -3.45 0.50 0.04
C ALA A 68 -4.57 0.46 1.09
N ILE A 69 -5.00 1.61 1.61
CA ILE A 69 -6.11 1.72 2.57
C ILE A 69 -7.44 1.30 1.92
N ARG A 70 -7.74 1.78 0.71
CA ARG A 70 -8.94 1.37 -0.06
C ARG A 70 -8.95 -0.15 -0.31
N LEU A 71 -7.80 -0.75 -0.64
CA LEU A 71 -7.69 -2.20 -0.80
C LEU A 71 -7.91 -2.95 0.52
N CYS A 72 -7.43 -2.43 1.65
CA CYS A 72 -7.74 -3.02 2.97
C CYS A 72 -9.26 -3.04 3.20
N GLN A 73 -9.95 -1.94 2.96
CA GLN A 73 -11.41 -1.82 3.11
C GLN A 73 -12.16 -2.82 2.21
N GLU A 74 -11.78 -2.96 0.94
CA GLU A 74 -12.39 -3.95 0.02
C GLU A 74 -12.18 -5.40 0.46
N LEU A 75 -11.07 -5.69 1.14
CA LEU A 75 -10.77 -7.00 1.72
C LEU A 75 -11.42 -7.21 3.11
N GLY A 76 -12.14 -6.22 3.65
CA GLY A 76 -12.70 -6.27 5.01
C GLY A 76 -11.65 -6.21 6.12
N LEU A 77 -10.46 -5.67 5.81
CA LEU A 77 -9.32 -5.56 6.71
C LEU A 77 -9.13 -4.11 7.19
N SER A 78 -8.67 -3.95 8.43
CA SER A 78 -8.17 -2.65 8.92
C SER A 78 -6.75 -2.43 8.40
N ALA A 79 -6.49 -1.28 7.78
CA ALA A 79 -5.15 -0.88 7.40
C ALA A 79 -4.24 -0.83 8.64
N ASN A 80 -3.10 -1.53 8.60
CA ASN A 80 -2.16 -1.53 9.71
C ASN A 80 -0.93 -0.70 9.33
N GLU A 81 -0.97 0.57 9.70
CA GLU A 81 0.18 1.47 9.64
C GLU A 81 1.27 0.96 10.58
N THR A 82 2.50 0.89 10.09
CA THR A 82 3.66 0.47 10.86
C THR A 82 4.89 1.25 10.41
N LYS A 83 5.80 1.50 11.35
CA LYS A 83 7.14 2.02 11.06
C LYS A 83 8.14 0.90 10.84
N ASP A 84 9.02 1.06 9.87
CA ASP A 84 10.15 0.16 9.68
C ASP A 84 11.26 0.38 10.73
N ARG A 85 12.36 -0.37 10.62
CA ARG A 85 13.49 -0.29 11.57
C ARG A 85 14.19 1.06 11.62
N ILE A 86 13.96 1.95 10.65
CA ILE A 86 14.51 3.31 10.60
C ILE A 86 13.42 4.39 10.65
N GLY A 87 12.20 4.03 11.08
CA GLY A 87 11.11 4.95 11.40
C GLY A 87 10.17 5.34 10.25
N ARG A 88 10.32 4.73 9.06
CA ARG A 88 9.56 5.07 7.84
C ARG A 88 8.18 4.44 7.85
N ASP A 89 7.13 5.21 7.60
CA ASP A 89 5.74 4.71 7.58
C ASP A 89 5.43 3.87 6.32
N TYR A 90 4.84 2.70 6.54
CA TYR A 90 4.26 1.82 5.51
C TYR A 90 2.94 1.22 5.98
N VAL A 91 2.06 0.90 5.03
CA VAL A 91 0.79 0.19 5.29
C VAL A 91 0.99 -1.29 4.98
N LYS A 92 0.69 -2.16 5.96
CA LYS A 92 0.45 -3.59 5.69
C LYS A 92 -0.98 -3.75 5.19
N ILE A 93 -1.12 -4.39 4.05
CA ILE A 93 -2.40 -4.54 3.34
C ILE A 93 -3.09 -5.82 3.77
N CYS A 94 -2.45 -6.96 3.51
CA CYS A 94 -2.99 -8.27 3.86
C CYS A 94 -1.87 -9.26 4.17
N ARG A 95 -2.23 -10.35 4.85
CA ARG A 95 -1.38 -11.52 5.04
C ARG A 95 -2.10 -12.73 4.48
N ILE A 96 -1.47 -13.40 3.52
CA ILE A 96 -1.98 -14.62 2.91
C ILE A 96 -1.19 -15.79 3.50
N VAL A 97 -1.91 -16.81 3.95
CA VAL A 97 -1.32 -17.99 4.59
C VAL A 97 -1.83 -19.22 3.86
N ARG A 98 -0.92 -20.04 3.34
CA ARG A 98 -1.26 -21.35 2.80
C ARG A 98 -1.68 -22.25 3.97
N THR A 99 -2.93 -22.69 3.96
CA THR A 99 -3.48 -23.68 4.89
C THR A 99 -3.55 -25.08 4.28
N ARG A 100 -3.56 -25.18 2.94
CA ARG A 100 -3.63 -26.45 2.19
C ARG A 100 -2.68 -26.48 1.01
N ALA A 101 -2.15 -27.66 0.69
CA ALA A 101 -1.19 -27.85 -0.40
C ALA A 101 -1.75 -27.51 -1.80
N ASP A 102 -3.07 -27.53 -1.98
CA ASP A 102 -3.76 -27.24 -3.25
C ASP A 102 -4.16 -25.76 -3.43
N GLU A 103 -3.87 -24.88 -2.47
CA GLU A 103 -4.14 -23.43 -2.59
C GLU A 103 -3.12 -22.72 -3.49
N ASP A 104 -3.61 -21.91 -4.43
CA ASP A 104 -2.79 -21.05 -5.30
C ASP A 104 -2.64 -19.64 -4.71
N VAL A 105 -1.73 -19.54 -3.73
CA VAL A 105 -1.36 -18.27 -3.08
C VAL A 105 -0.86 -17.22 -4.08
N TYR A 106 -0.19 -17.63 -5.17
CA TYR A 106 0.31 -16.71 -6.17
C TYR A 106 -0.83 -16.07 -6.97
N SER A 107 -1.92 -16.80 -7.25
CA SER A 107 -3.13 -16.22 -7.83
C SER A 107 -3.79 -15.20 -6.89
N GLU A 108 -3.88 -15.50 -5.59
CA GLU A 108 -4.46 -14.56 -4.61
C GLU A 108 -3.62 -13.29 -4.44
N LEU A 109 -2.29 -13.42 -4.31
CA LEU A 109 -1.35 -12.29 -4.31
C LEU A 109 -1.49 -11.46 -5.59
N SER A 110 -1.53 -12.11 -6.75
CA SER A 110 -1.64 -11.41 -8.04
C SER A 110 -2.94 -10.63 -8.15
N ARG A 111 -4.09 -11.19 -7.73
CA ARG A 111 -5.38 -10.50 -7.71
C ARG A 111 -5.38 -9.28 -6.79
N ALA A 112 -4.78 -9.39 -5.60
CA ALA A 112 -4.65 -8.25 -4.68
C ALA A 112 -3.78 -7.14 -5.28
N VAL A 113 -2.70 -7.49 -5.98
CA VAL A 113 -1.81 -6.53 -6.67
C VAL A 113 -2.50 -5.91 -7.89
N GLU A 114 -3.23 -6.68 -8.70
CA GLU A 114 -4.05 -6.14 -9.80
C GLU A 114 -5.07 -5.13 -9.29
N ARG A 115 -5.80 -5.48 -8.20
CA ARG A 115 -6.80 -4.59 -7.62
C ARG A 115 -6.19 -3.32 -7.02
N PHE A 116 -5.03 -3.42 -6.39
CA PHE A 116 -4.26 -2.25 -5.95
C PHE A 116 -3.98 -1.29 -7.11
N PHE A 117 -3.52 -1.80 -8.26
CA PHE A 117 -3.22 -0.94 -9.40
C PHE A 117 -4.46 -0.31 -10.03
N ASP A 118 -5.60 -1.01 -10.05
CA ASP A 118 -6.87 -0.43 -10.52
C ASP A 118 -7.32 0.74 -9.62
N LEU A 119 -7.17 0.62 -8.29
CA LEU A 119 -7.43 1.70 -7.33
C LEU A 119 -6.45 2.86 -7.51
N PHE A 120 -5.17 2.55 -7.67
CA PHE A 120 -4.09 3.54 -7.83
C PHE A 120 -4.21 4.33 -9.14
N ASP A 121 -4.68 3.70 -10.22
CA ASP A 121 -4.89 4.37 -11.51
C ASP A 121 -6.16 5.23 -11.49
N ALA A 122 -7.24 4.77 -10.84
CA ALA A 122 -8.47 5.55 -10.68
C ALA A 122 -8.22 6.86 -9.90
N LEU A 123 -7.37 6.82 -8.87
CA LEU A 123 -6.93 8.01 -8.11
C LEU A 123 -5.98 8.93 -8.89
N GLY A 124 -5.42 8.47 -10.01
CA GLY A 124 -4.61 9.29 -10.92
C GLY A 124 -5.45 10.05 -11.95
N ASP A 125 -6.73 9.71 -12.11
CA ASP A 125 -7.61 10.31 -13.10
C ASP A 125 -8.15 11.68 -12.61
N PRO A 126 -7.81 12.80 -13.28
CA PRO A 126 -8.28 14.13 -12.89
C PRO A 126 -9.79 14.34 -13.10
N SER A 127 -10.53 13.36 -13.65
CA SER A 127 -11.98 13.37 -13.74
C SER A 127 -12.70 12.71 -12.56
N SER A 128 -12.00 11.95 -11.72
CA SER A 128 -12.53 11.49 -10.43
C SER A 128 -12.59 12.68 -9.46
N SER A 129 -13.69 12.86 -8.71
CA SER A 129 -13.83 13.96 -7.75
C SER A 129 -13.36 13.52 -6.35
N PRO A 130 -12.15 13.91 -5.90
CA PRO A 130 -11.55 13.37 -4.68
C PRO A 130 -12.17 13.93 -3.38
N ALA A 131 -13.10 14.89 -3.47
CA ALA A 131 -13.62 15.60 -2.32
C ALA A 131 -14.61 14.79 -1.47
N ASN A 132 -15.40 13.88 -2.09
CA ASN A 132 -16.35 13.05 -1.37
C ASN A 132 -15.66 11.84 -0.72
N ASP A 133 -14.87 11.09 -1.49
CA ASP A 133 -14.18 9.89 -0.99
C ASP A 133 -13.33 10.13 0.26
N MET A 134 -12.74 11.32 0.38
CA MET A 134 -11.91 11.69 1.54
C MET A 134 -12.76 12.04 2.78
N VAL A 135 -14.01 12.48 2.61
CA VAL A 135 -14.97 12.62 3.72
C VAL A 135 -15.41 11.24 4.19
N ASP A 136 -15.79 10.35 3.28
CA ASP A 136 -16.15 8.97 3.59
C ASP A 136 -14.98 8.23 4.29
N LEU A 137 -13.75 8.47 3.84
CA LEU A 137 -12.53 7.96 4.48
C LEU A 137 -12.37 8.51 5.91
N TYR A 138 -12.59 9.82 6.12
CA TYR A 138 -12.53 10.43 7.44
C TYR A 138 -13.54 9.81 8.41
N GLU A 139 -14.81 9.66 7.98
CA GLU A 139 -15.86 9.04 8.79
C GLU A 139 -15.52 7.59 9.18
N ALA A 140 -14.86 6.84 8.28
CA ALA A 140 -14.46 5.46 8.54
C ALA A 140 -13.31 5.29 9.55
N ILE A 141 -12.46 6.32 9.76
CA ILE A 141 -11.24 6.22 10.59
C ILE A 141 -11.24 7.15 11.82
N SER A 142 -12.06 8.21 11.84
CA SER A 142 -12.20 9.08 13.01
C SER A 142 -12.88 8.30 14.15
N SER A 143 -12.11 7.97 15.18
CA SER A 143 -12.55 7.01 16.22
C SER A 143 -13.36 7.66 17.35
N ASP A 144 -13.35 8.98 17.41
CA ASP A 144 -13.66 9.77 18.59
C ASP A 144 -14.60 10.96 18.32
N GLY A 145 -15.08 11.14 17.08
CA GLY A 145 -16.21 12.04 16.72
C GLY A 145 -15.99 13.54 16.99
N ASN A 146 -14.80 13.93 17.43
CA ASN A 146 -14.48 15.27 17.94
C ASN A 146 -14.17 16.29 16.82
N GLY A 147 -14.35 15.91 15.56
CA GLY A 147 -14.09 16.76 14.37
C GLY A 147 -12.62 17.11 14.12
N GLY A 148 -11.69 16.56 14.90
CA GLY A 148 -10.24 16.76 14.75
C GLY A 148 -9.65 15.95 13.60
N ASP A 149 -8.54 16.43 13.03
CA ASP A 149 -7.93 15.78 11.87
C ASP A 149 -7.31 14.42 12.22
N VAL A 150 -7.47 13.43 11.36
CA VAL A 150 -6.87 12.10 11.52
C VAL A 150 -5.50 12.07 10.84
N TYR A 151 -4.47 11.68 11.57
CA TYR A 151 -3.13 11.48 11.01
C TYR A 151 -3.09 10.26 10.08
N LEU A 152 -2.50 10.39 8.89
CA LEU A 152 -2.46 9.32 7.87
C LEU A 152 -1.07 8.73 7.61
N SER A 153 0.01 9.53 7.67
CA SER A 153 1.43 9.10 7.62
C SER A 153 2.40 10.27 7.40
N ASP A 154 3.64 10.11 7.90
CA ASP A 154 4.83 11.00 7.87
C ASP A 154 4.67 12.51 8.22
N GLY A 155 3.45 13.06 8.26
CA GLY A 155 3.14 14.49 8.39
C GLY A 155 1.78 14.90 7.79
N VAL A 156 1.13 14.00 7.03
CA VAL A 156 -0.17 14.23 6.38
C VAL A 156 -1.33 13.95 7.33
N TRP A 157 -2.28 14.88 7.39
CA TRP A 157 -3.51 14.81 8.20
C TRP A 157 -4.74 14.95 7.32
N LEU A 158 -5.81 14.20 7.62
CA LEU A 158 -7.11 14.26 6.98
C LEU A 158 -8.13 14.97 7.86
N SER A 159 -8.65 16.10 7.38
CA SER A 159 -9.73 16.83 8.02
C SER A 159 -11.10 16.25 7.71
N SER A 160 -12.07 16.55 8.57
CA SER A 160 -13.49 16.15 8.46
C SER A 160 -14.22 16.61 7.19
N ASN A 161 -13.63 17.52 6.42
CA ASN A 161 -14.13 18.01 5.14
C ASN A 161 -13.42 17.36 3.91
N GLY A 162 -12.68 16.26 4.11
CA GLY A 162 -11.94 15.57 3.06
C GLY A 162 -10.63 16.24 2.65
N SER A 163 -10.24 17.36 3.27
CA SER A 163 -8.97 18.04 2.96
C SER A 163 -7.79 17.28 3.57
N LEU A 164 -6.70 17.14 2.81
CA LEU A 164 -5.41 16.74 3.38
C LEU A 164 -4.52 17.96 3.66
N HIS A 165 -3.95 17.98 4.85
CA HIS A 165 -2.97 18.95 5.30
C HIS A 165 -1.63 18.26 5.49
N ASP A 166 -0.64 18.62 4.67
CA ASP A 166 0.74 18.31 4.97
C ASP A 166 1.22 19.27 6.09
N ARG A 167 1.56 18.68 7.23
CA ARG A 167 2.16 19.32 8.42
C ARG A 167 3.55 18.70 8.70
N GLY A 168 4.14 18.02 7.72
CA GLY A 168 5.55 17.70 7.67
C GLY A 168 6.40 18.96 7.85
N ARG A 169 7.58 18.77 8.44
CA ARG A 169 8.41 19.84 9.00
C ARG A 169 9.29 20.56 7.98
#